data_AF-A0A142XUD9-F1
#
_entry.id   AF-A0A142XUD9-F1
#
_cell.length_a   1.000
_cell.length_b   1.000
_cell.length_c   1.000
_cell.angle_alpha   90.00
_cell.angle_beta   90.00
_cell.angle_gamma   90.00
#
_symmetry.space_group_name_H-M   'P 1'
#
loop_
_entity.id
_entity.type
_entity.pdbx_description
1 polymer ?
#
loop_
_entity_poly.entity_id
_entity_poly.type
_entity_poly.pdbx_seq_one_letter_code
_entity_poly.pdbx_strand_id
1 'polypeptide(L)'
;MRRVTIVATIRLIAIAILYAFGIPMSVRAGVIETAGFATAGVRWDAAPSVIGGVERSLSGGIRYSLQGGSYEAFRDRFQWSIVPTVSEFQSVVHQSFGAWQSVDPDSGLGTNLSFVSDLSTQVVSANAFGSVNYLGAEIDLLGWDAGDAGLRGFTGMLVSPTEVTLTSGVQNYANTAAIAGVDITINSNQNAVYNLDTFQRLLTHEIGHAIGLGDVDLTGPFLDDNFSDANPLATLNNSWAHLVNPTDPMQSAGLSFYNIPSSTFALNGIDLLMESNGLGIGPNNPLSNGIPLTNDEYGMRQFLYPTITAVPEPGALLLACTGLMLFIRRPRRREHAQPPFSQPPFTA
;
A
#
# COMPACT_ATOMS: atom_id res chain seq x y z
N MET A 1 -13.14 -42.32 -34.30
CA MET A 1 -11.88 -41.58 -34.03
C MET A 1 -11.97 -40.09 -34.32
N ARG A 2 -12.40 -39.61 -35.51
CA ARG A 2 -12.42 -38.17 -35.86
C ARG A 2 -13.17 -37.21 -34.90
N ARG A 3 -14.25 -37.65 -34.24
CA ARG A 3 -15.01 -36.79 -33.29
C ARG A 3 -14.30 -36.55 -31.95
N VAL A 4 -13.44 -37.47 -31.52
CA VAL A 4 -12.70 -37.35 -30.25
C VAL A 4 -11.58 -36.32 -30.37
N THR A 5 -10.96 -36.24 -31.55
CA THR A 5 -9.89 -35.30 -31.85
C THR A 5 -10.40 -33.86 -31.87
N ILE A 6 -11.57 -33.60 -32.48
CA ILE A 6 -12.16 -32.25 -32.58
C ILE A 6 -12.51 -31.66 -31.20
N VAL A 7 -13.06 -32.47 -30.29
CA VAL A 7 -13.41 -32.02 -28.94
C VAL A 7 -12.16 -31.74 -28.10
N ALA A 8 -11.09 -32.52 -28.28
CA ALA A 8 -9.81 -32.28 -27.61
C ALA A 8 -9.14 -30.98 -28.10
N THR A 9 -9.19 -30.70 -29.41
CA THR A 9 -8.62 -29.49 -30.00
C THR A 9 -9.39 -28.23 -29.57
N ILE A 10 -10.73 -28.25 -29.53
CA ILE A 10 -11.53 -27.11 -29.08
C ILE A 10 -11.25 -26.77 -27.60
N ARG A 11 -11.06 -27.79 -26.75
CA ARG A 11 -10.72 -27.58 -25.33
C ARG A 11 -9.32 -26.97 -25.14
N LEU A 12 -8.34 -27.42 -25.92
CA LEU A 12 -6.98 -26.86 -25.91
C LEU A 12 -6.96 -25.40 -26.38
N ILE A 13 -7.74 -25.07 -27.42
CA ILE A 13 -7.86 -23.69 -27.92
C ILE A 13 -8.57 -22.81 -26.90
N ALA A 14 -9.65 -23.28 -26.27
CA ALA A 14 -10.35 -22.52 -25.23
C ALA A 14 -9.45 -22.24 -24.01
N ILE A 15 -8.65 -23.23 -23.58
CA ILE A 15 -7.67 -23.06 -22.49
C ILE A 15 -6.57 -22.07 -22.90
N ALA A 16 -6.05 -22.16 -24.13
CA ALA A 16 -5.03 -21.24 -24.63
C ALA A 16 -5.55 -19.80 -24.78
N ILE A 17 -6.81 -19.61 -25.20
CA ILE A 17 -7.46 -18.29 -25.26
C ILE A 17 -7.69 -17.74 -23.84
N LEU A 18 -8.16 -18.55 -22.89
CA LEU A 18 -8.27 -18.16 -21.48
C LEU A 18 -6.90 -17.78 -20.87
N TYR A 19 -5.82 -18.45 -21.28
CA TYR A 19 -4.46 -18.12 -20.85
C TYR A 19 -3.90 -16.86 -21.51
N ALA A 20 -4.20 -16.63 -22.80
CA ALA A 20 -3.69 -15.50 -23.56
C ALA A 20 -4.43 -14.18 -23.27
N PHE A 21 -5.72 -14.25 -22.94
CA PHE A 21 -6.51 -13.09 -22.46
C PHE A 21 -6.49 -12.93 -20.94
N GLY A 22 -5.86 -13.87 -20.23
CA GLY A 22 -5.67 -13.84 -18.78
C GLY A 22 -4.24 -13.46 -18.36
N ILE A 23 -3.43 -12.85 -19.24
CA ILE A 23 -2.19 -12.20 -18.80
C ILE A 23 -2.63 -10.88 -18.17
N PRO A 24 -2.66 -10.75 -16.83
CA PRO A 24 -2.92 -9.47 -16.21
C PRO A 24 -1.86 -8.50 -16.73
N MET A 25 -2.30 -7.42 -17.38
CA MET A 25 -1.42 -6.25 -17.47
C MET A 25 -1.17 -5.86 -16.02
N SER A 26 0.06 -5.98 -15.56
CA SER A 26 0.45 -5.67 -14.19
C SER A 26 0.22 -4.18 -13.98
N VAL A 27 -0.93 -3.83 -13.43
CA VAL A 27 -1.23 -2.47 -12.98
C VAL A 27 -0.38 -2.30 -11.73
N ARG A 28 0.67 -1.46 -11.80
CA ARG A 28 1.33 -1.01 -10.59
C ARG A 28 0.28 -0.28 -9.75
N ALA A 29 0.36 -0.46 -8.45
CA ALA A 29 -0.71 -0.02 -7.59
C ALA A 29 -0.17 1.23 -6.84
N GLY A 30 -0.63 2.42 -7.23
CA GLY A 30 -0.29 3.72 -6.64
C GLY A 30 1.05 4.31 -7.07
N VAL A 31 1.26 5.58 -6.73
CA VAL A 31 2.59 6.22 -6.78
C VAL A 31 3.39 5.73 -5.58
N ILE A 32 4.26 4.76 -5.82
CA ILE A 32 5.16 4.19 -4.80
C ILE A 32 6.51 4.84 -5.01
N GLU A 33 7.19 5.21 -3.93
CA GLU A 33 8.57 5.65 -4.03
C GLU A 33 9.40 4.59 -4.76
N THR A 34 10.22 5.07 -5.69
CA THR A 34 11.24 4.27 -6.36
C THR A 34 12.58 4.81 -5.92
N ALA A 35 13.26 4.12 -5.00
CA ALA A 35 14.67 4.37 -4.78
C ALA A 35 15.42 4.15 -6.10
N GLY A 36 16.48 4.92 -6.38
CA GLY A 36 17.19 5.07 -7.67
C GLY A 36 17.70 3.80 -8.39
N PHE A 37 17.27 2.61 -7.98
CA PHE A 37 17.34 1.33 -8.67
C PHE A 37 15.96 0.94 -9.20
N ALA A 38 15.69 1.34 -10.45
CA ALA A 38 14.72 0.76 -11.39
C ALA A 38 13.39 0.18 -10.84
N THR A 39 12.28 0.84 -11.18
CA THR A 39 10.94 0.23 -11.38
C THR A 39 10.25 -0.45 -10.19
N ALA A 40 10.95 -0.69 -9.09
CA ALA A 40 10.45 -1.41 -7.94
C ALA A 40 9.92 -0.45 -6.88
N GLY A 41 8.72 -0.73 -6.36
CA GLY A 41 8.15 0.04 -5.27
C GLY A 41 8.81 -0.34 -3.94
N VAL A 42 9.23 0.66 -3.16
CA VAL A 42 9.87 0.45 -1.85
C VAL A 42 8.83 0.21 -0.76
N ARG A 43 9.03 -0.78 0.11
CA ARG A 43 8.06 -1.15 1.16
C ARG A 43 8.70 -1.80 2.37
N TRP A 44 8.06 -1.67 3.54
CA TRP A 44 8.38 -2.52 4.67
C TRP A 44 7.96 -3.97 4.40
N ASP A 45 8.82 -4.92 4.74
CA ASP A 45 8.49 -6.34 4.65
C ASP A 45 7.44 -6.68 5.71
N ALA A 46 6.38 -7.42 5.36
CA ALA A 46 5.42 -7.89 6.33
C ALA A 46 5.93 -9.10 7.14
N ALA A 47 6.84 -9.88 6.55
CA ALA A 47 7.48 -11.00 7.24
C ALA A 47 8.72 -10.52 8.01
N PRO A 48 9.09 -11.18 9.12
CA PRO A 48 10.33 -10.90 9.83
C PRO A 48 11.51 -10.83 8.87
N SER A 49 12.21 -9.72 8.87
CA SER A 49 13.33 -9.48 7.96
C SER A 49 14.47 -8.82 8.73
N VAL A 50 15.70 -9.28 8.49
CA VAL A 50 16.89 -8.74 9.13
C VAL A 50 17.79 -8.16 8.07
N ILE A 51 17.98 -6.83 8.10
CA ILE A 51 18.82 -6.10 7.17
C ILE A 51 19.92 -5.40 7.98
N GLY A 52 21.18 -5.65 7.62
CA GLY A 52 22.31 -5.08 8.36
C GLY A 52 22.42 -5.56 9.82
N GLY A 53 21.84 -6.73 10.15
CA GLY A 53 21.85 -7.29 11.50
C GLY A 53 20.76 -6.75 12.43
N VAL A 54 19.86 -5.89 11.93
CA VAL A 54 18.74 -5.32 12.66
C VAL A 54 17.43 -5.80 12.04
N GLU A 55 16.42 -6.04 12.87
CA GLU A 55 15.05 -6.35 12.41
C GLU A 55 14.46 -5.13 11.70
N ARG A 56 13.96 -5.32 10.47
CA ARG A 56 13.48 -4.27 9.57
C ARG A 56 12.20 -4.74 8.85
N SER A 57 11.16 -5.03 9.64
CA SER A 57 9.87 -5.47 9.09
C SER A 57 8.68 -4.91 9.89
N LEU A 58 7.47 -5.23 9.43
CA LEU A 58 6.24 -4.95 10.16
C LEU A 58 5.97 -5.94 11.30
N SER A 59 6.73 -7.03 11.43
CA SER A 59 6.44 -8.14 12.35
C SER A 59 6.48 -7.76 13.85
N GLY A 60 7.03 -6.60 14.20
CA GLY A 60 7.01 -6.02 15.55
C GLY A 60 6.39 -4.62 15.62
N GLY A 61 5.83 -4.13 14.51
CA GLY A 61 5.56 -2.72 14.30
C GLY A 61 6.83 -1.93 13.91
N ILE A 62 6.63 -0.73 13.40
CA ILE A 62 7.69 0.20 13.02
C ILE A 62 7.99 1.08 14.24
N ARG A 63 9.20 1.02 14.78
CA ARG A 63 9.58 1.92 15.86
C ARG A 63 10.07 3.23 15.29
N TYR A 64 9.76 4.30 16.00
CA TYR A 64 10.31 5.61 15.68
C TYR A 64 11.07 6.19 16.87
N SER A 65 12.21 6.83 16.58
CA SER A 65 13.01 7.52 17.58
C SER A 65 13.04 9.03 17.30
N LEU A 66 13.37 9.83 18.31
CA LEU A 66 13.41 11.29 18.22
C LEU A 66 14.82 11.80 18.49
N GLN A 67 15.27 12.76 17.70
CA GLN A 67 16.59 13.35 17.91
C GLN A 67 16.63 14.08 19.26
N GLY A 68 17.53 13.65 20.15
CA GLY A 68 17.59 14.10 21.54
C GLY A 68 16.86 13.21 22.55
N GLY A 69 16.23 12.11 22.10
CA GLY A 69 15.69 11.05 22.95
C GLY A 69 14.45 11.43 23.78
N SER A 70 13.81 12.57 23.49
CA SER A 70 12.58 12.99 24.14
C SER A 70 11.78 13.95 23.27
N TYR A 71 10.45 14.01 23.50
CA TYR A 71 9.58 14.97 22.83
C TYR A 71 9.97 16.42 23.13
N GLU A 72 10.42 16.72 24.36
CA GLU A 72 10.89 18.06 24.74
C GLU A 72 12.15 18.45 23.94
N ALA A 73 13.19 17.61 23.96
CA ALA A 73 14.42 17.88 23.23
C ALA A 73 14.20 18.00 21.72
N PHE A 74 13.26 17.24 21.16
CA PHE A 74 12.93 17.31 19.74
C PHE A 74 12.12 18.56 19.39
N ARG A 75 11.08 18.90 20.18
CA ARG A 75 10.30 20.14 20.06
C ARG A 75 11.20 21.37 20.06
N ASP A 76 12.17 21.39 20.96
CA ASP A 76 13.03 22.55 21.21
C ASP A 76 14.07 22.78 20.09
N ARG A 77 14.14 21.90 19.09
CA ARG A 77 14.95 22.14 17.89
C ARG A 77 14.29 23.13 16.93
N PHE A 78 12.97 23.24 16.97
CA PHE A 78 12.21 24.02 15.98
C PHE A 78 11.88 25.41 16.51
N GLN A 79 11.66 26.34 15.59
CA GLN A 79 11.10 27.65 15.92
C GLN A 79 9.58 27.61 15.83
N TRP A 80 8.92 28.21 16.82
CA TRP A 80 7.47 28.16 16.95
C TRP A 80 6.88 29.56 17.02
N SER A 81 5.79 29.77 16.27
CA SER A 81 4.96 30.96 16.39
C SER A 81 4.36 31.11 17.80
N ILE A 82 3.96 29.97 18.38
CA ILE A 82 3.62 29.79 19.80
C ILE A 82 4.27 28.49 20.23
N VAL A 83 5.16 28.53 21.22
CA VAL A 83 5.85 27.33 21.70
C VAL A 83 4.82 26.37 22.32
N PRO A 84 4.63 25.16 21.75
CA PRO A 84 3.66 24.22 22.29
C PRO A 84 4.16 23.62 23.60
N THR A 85 3.22 23.21 24.46
CA THR A 85 3.57 22.35 25.60
C THR A 85 4.12 21.01 25.09
N VAL A 86 4.92 20.33 25.91
CA VAL A 86 5.48 19.01 25.54
C VAL A 86 4.36 18.00 25.23
N SER A 87 3.25 18.06 25.98
CA SER A 87 2.08 17.20 25.77
C SER A 87 1.36 17.47 24.45
N GLU A 88 1.21 18.74 24.04
CA GLU A 88 0.60 19.07 22.75
C GLU A 88 1.47 18.60 21.60
N PHE A 89 2.78 18.84 21.68
CA PHE A 89 3.73 18.38 20.67
C PHE A 89 3.75 16.85 20.56
N GLN A 90 3.80 16.14 21.70
CA GLN A 90 3.71 14.69 21.74
C GLN A 90 2.41 14.18 21.11
N SER A 91 1.27 14.81 21.42
CA SER A 91 -0.01 14.45 20.83
C SER A 91 -0.01 14.61 19.31
N VAL A 92 0.55 15.70 18.80
CA VAL A 92 0.68 15.93 17.35
C VAL A 92 1.54 14.86 16.69
N VAL A 93 2.71 14.52 17.26
CA VAL A 93 3.56 13.45 16.72
C VAL A 93 2.80 12.12 16.68
N HIS A 94 2.11 11.75 17.76
CA HIS A 94 1.28 10.54 17.80
C HIS A 94 0.15 10.56 16.77
N GLN A 95 -0.50 11.71 16.58
CA GLN A 95 -1.57 11.85 15.60
C GLN A 95 -1.05 11.75 14.16
N SER A 96 0.13 12.30 13.85
CA SER A 96 0.75 12.14 12.53
C SER A 96 1.02 10.68 12.17
N PHE A 97 1.52 9.88 13.11
CA PHE A 97 1.66 8.43 12.91
C PHE A 97 0.30 7.72 12.89
N GLY A 98 -0.61 8.10 13.78
CA GLY A 98 -1.95 7.52 13.89
C GLY A 98 -2.82 7.77 12.67
N ALA A 99 -2.61 8.87 11.95
CA ALA A 99 -3.28 9.17 10.68
C ALA A 99 -3.10 7.99 9.71
N TRP A 100 -1.89 7.47 9.53
CA TRP A 100 -1.62 6.34 8.63
C TRP A 100 -2.15 4.99 9.13
N GLN A 101 -2.55 4.89 10.39
CA GLN A 101 -3.23 3.71 10.96
C GLN A 101 -4.77 3.79 10.84
N SER A 102 -5.32 4.91 10.36
CA SER A 102 -6.76 5.08 10.20
C SER A 102 -7.36 4.05 9.24
N VAL A 103 -8.60 3.66 9.53
CA VAL A 103 -9.42 2.83 8.64
C VAL A 103 -9.93 3.71 7.51
N ASP A 104 -9.85 3.21 6.27
CA ASP A 104 -10.46 3.86 5.12
C ASP A 104 -11.98 3.98 5.35
N PRO A 105 -12.53 5.21 5.42
CA PRO A 105 -13.95 5.41 5.68
C PRO A 105 -14.86 4.83 4.58
N ASP A 106 -14.37 4.68 3.35
CA ASP A 106 -15.19 4.25 2.22
C ASP A 106 -15.15 2.73 2.02
N SER A 107 -13.96 2.10 2.00
CA SER A 107 -13.86 0.64 1.88
C SER A 107 -14.03 -0.11 3.21
N GLY A 108 -13.82 0.57 4.35
CA GLY A 108 -13.76 -0.05 5.67
C GLY A 108 -12.48 -0.86 5.93
N LEU A 109 -11.49 -0.81 5.03
CA LEU A 109 -10.23 -1.52 5.18
C LEU A 109 -9.29 -0.78 6.15
N GLY A 110 -8.83 -1.50 7.18
CA GLY A 110 -7.77 -1.03 8.08
C GLY A 110 -6.37 -1.29 7.52
N THR A 111 -5.35 -1.19 8.36
CA THR A 111 -3.97 -1.53 8.02
C THR A 111 -3.31 -2.34 9.14
N ASN A 112 -2.29 -3.13 8.81
CA ASN A 112 -1.43 -3.78 9.78
C ASN A 112 -0.28 -2.89 10.27
N LEU A 113 -0.21 -1.63 9.82
CA LEU A 113 0.75 -0.68 10.37
C LEU A 113 0.54 -0.49 11.87
N SER A 114 1.63 -0.55 12.61
CA SER A 114 1.70 -0.17 14.02
C SER A 114 2.97 0.62 14.22
N PHE A 115 2.86 1.75 14.92
CA PHE A 115 3.98 2.63 15.23
C PHE A 115 4.22 2.65 16.74
N VAL A 116 5.48 2.50 17.14
CA VAL A 116 5.86 2.47 18.55
C VAL A 116 6.98 3.46 18.79
N SER A 117 6.83 4.37 19.76
CA SER A 117 7.93 5.26 20.16
C SER A 117 9.04 4.43 20.82
N ASP A 118 10.26 4.52 20.30
CA ASP A 118 11.47 3.97 20.91
C ASP A 118 12.46 5.11 21.17
N LEU A 119 12.18 5.86 22.23
CA LEU A 119 13.01 6.99 22.66
C LEU A 119 14.34 6.55 23.28
N SER A 120 14.52 5.24 23.50
CA SER A 120 15.74 4.67 24.07
C SER A 120 16.80 4.40 23.01
N THR A 121 16.37 4.12 21.77
CA THR A 121 17.26 4.03 20.61
C THR A 121 17.73 5.44 20.22
N GLN A 122 19.05 5.62 20.12
CA GLN A 122 19.60 6.89 19.67
C GLN A 122 19.35 7.09 18.18
N VAL A 123 18.87 8.27 17.80
CA VAL A 123 18.92 8.71 16.41
C VAL A 123 20.36 8.75 15.94
N VAL A 124 20.64 8.09 14.82
CA VAL A 124 21.95 8.15 14.19
C VAL A 124 21.79 8.95 12.91
N SER A 125 22.17 10.23 12.90
CA SER A 125 22.04 11.05 11.69
C SER A 125 23.27 10.94 10.80
N ALA A 126 23.09 10.95 9.48
CA ALA A 126 24.16 11.33 8.57
C ALA A 126 24.40 12.87 8.61
N ASN A 127 25.59 13.33 8.22
CA ASN A 127 26.07 14.71 8.49
C ASN A 127 25.43 15.82 7.60
N ALA A 128 24.20 15.65 7.12
CA ALA A 128 23.52 16.63 6.28
C ALA A 128 21.99 16.43 6.26
N PHE A 129 21.25 17.50 5.95
CA PHE A 129 19.80 17.46 5.70
C PHE A 129 19.47 16.41 4.63
N GLY A 130 18.54 15.50 4.94
CA GLY A 130 18.08 14.47 4.02
C GLY A 130 19.05 13.31 3.77
N SER A 131 20.09 13.16 4.59
CA SER A 131 20.93 11.97 4.55
C SER A 131 20.37 10.90 5.49
N VAL A 132 20.39 9.63 5.07
CA VAL A 132 19.84 8.50 5.83
C VAL A 132 20.91 7.68 6.54
N ASN A 133 20.62 7.19 7.75
CA ASN A 133 21.44 6.18 8.42
C ASN A 133 20.61 5.17 9.21
N TYR A 134 20.59 3.95 8.68
CA TYR A 134 19.83 2.79 9.17
C TYR A 134 20.35 2.16 10.48
N LEU A 135 21.18 2.83 11.27
CA LEU A 135 21.65 2.27 12.55
C LEU A 135 20.77 2.68 13.75
N GLY A 136 19.80 3.59 13.56
CA GLY A 136 18.79 3.94 14.57
C GLY A 136 17.55 3.04 14.56
N ALA A 137 16.40 3.62 14.89
CA ALA A 137 15.11 2.93 14.84
C ALA A 137 14.70 2.65 13.39
N GLU A 138 13.52 2.07 13.14
CA GLU A 138 13.01 1.90 11.77
C GLU A 138 12.78 3.26 11.09
N ILE A 139 12.28 4.23 11.87
CA ILE A 139 12.15 5.64 11.47
C ILE A 139 12.85 6.53 12.50
N ASP A 140 13.87 7.27 12.10
CA ASP A 140 14.45 8.32 12.94
C ASP A 140 13.85 9.68 12.57
N LEU A 141 13.37 10.45 13.56
CA LEU A 141 12.90 11.82 13.37
C LEU A 141 14.00 12.82 13.74
N LEU A 142 14.37 13.68 12.77
CA LEU A 142 15.48 14.61 12.87
C LEU A 142 15.03 16.06 12.64
N GLY A 143 15.65 16.99 13.38
CA GLY A 143 15.56 18.42 13.12
C GLY A 143 16.92 18.90 12.61
N TRP A 144 16.97 19.36 11.36
CA TRP A 144 18.22 19.83 10.75
C TRP A 144 18.03 21.16 10.02
N ASP A 145 19.04 22.03 10.06
CA ASP A 145 18.99 23.34 9.40
C ASP A 145 19.12 23.17 7.89
N ALA A 146 18.03 23.42 7.15
CA ALA A 146 18.02 23.35 5.69
C ALA A 146 18.54 24.63 5.00
N GLY A 147 18.98 25.63 5.76
CA GLY A 147 19.60 26.85 5.26
C GLY A 147 18.63 27.97 4.83
N ASP A 148 17.31 27.75 4.92
CA ASP A 148 16.30 28.77 4.61
C ASP A 148 15.03 28.67 5.47
N ALA A 149 14.11 29.60 5.25
CA ALA A 149 12.87 29.77 6.02
C ALA A 149 11.72 28.83 5.61
N GLY A 150 11.93 27.92 4.65
CA GLY A 150 10.88 27.04 4.15
C GLY A 150 10.40 26.05 5.21
N LEU A 151 9.08 25.89 5.34
CA LEU A 151 8.47 24.83 6.14
C LEU A 151 8.46 23.55 5.31
N ARG A 152 9.49 22.73 5.43
CA ARG A 152 9.68 21.54 4.60
C ARG A 152 10.32 20.40 5.37
N GLY A 153 10.02 19.21 4.92
CA GLY A 153 10.60 17.97 5.37
C GLY A 153 11.36 17.31 4.23
N PHE A 154 11.99 16.20 4.56
CA PHE A 154 12.56 15.29 3.61
C PHE A 154 12.64 13.92 4.25
N THR A 155 12.21 12.90 3.50
CA THR A 155 12.32 11.51 3.90
C THR A 155 13.46 10.84 3.14
N GLY A 156 14.53 10.52 3.86
CA GLY A 156 15.63 9.73 3.34
C GLY A 156 15.41 8.26 3.64
N MET A 157 15.54 7.41 2.62
CA MET A 157 15.28 5.97 2.76
C MET A 157 16.49 5.15 2.32
N LEU A 158 16.84 4.15 3.14
CA LEU A 158 17.72 3.07 2.72
C LEU A 158 16.87 1.88 2.25
N VAL A 159 17.27 1.30 1.13
CA VAL A 159 16.59 0.14 0.55
C VAL A 159 17.52 -1.06 0.40
N SER A 160 16.97 -2.25 0.63
CA SER A 160 17.55 -3.53 0.24
C SER A 160 16.87 -4.00 -1.04
N PRO A 161 17.60 -4.53 -2.04
CA PRO A 161 17.00 -5.03 -3.29
C PRO A 161 16.21 -6.34 -3.11
N THR A 162 15.88 -6.72 -1.88
CA THR A 162 15.10 -7.91 -1.55
C THR A 162 13.63 -7.64 -1.80
N GLU A 163 12.96 -8.57 -2.51
CA GLU A 163 11.51 -8.55 -2.66
C GLU A 163 10.84 -8.77 -1.30
N VAL A 164 9.73 -8.07 -1.06
CA VAL A 164 9.04 -8.12 0.24
C VAL A 164 7.96 -9.21 0.29
N THR A 165 7.58 -9.60 1.49
CA THR A 165 6.28 -10.24 1.73
C THR A 165 5.23 -9.17 1.96
N LEU A 166 4.07 -9.27 1.29
CA LEU A 166 2.93 -8.39 1.54
C LEU A 166 2.22 -8.75 2.86
N THR A 167 1.50 -7.79 3.43
CA THR A 167 0.62 -8.00 4.59
C THR A 167 -0.51 -9.01 4.32
N SER A 168 -0.82 -9.25 3.04
CA SER A 168 -1.68 -10.33 2.54
C SER A 168 -1.05 -11.73 2.58
N GLY A 169 0.25 -11.84 2.86
CA GLY A 169 1.00 -13.09 2.89
C GLY A 169 1.61 -13.50 1.54
N VAL A 170 1.45 -12.70 0.48
CA VAL A 170 2.13 -12.94 -0.80
C VAL A 170 3.63 -12.70 -0.63
N GLN A 171 4.42 -13.76 -0.70
CA GLN A 171 5.88 -13.73 -0.55
C GLN A 171 6.58 -13.37 -1.86
N ASN A 172 7.80 -12.83 -1.76
CA ASN A 172 8.65 -12.49 -2.91
C ASN A 172 7.88 -11.65 -3.95
N TYR A 173 7.21 -10.60 -3.47
CA TYR A 173 6.34 -9.81 -4.33
C TYR A 173 7.17 -9.05 -5.35
N ALA A 174 7.09 -9.48 -6.61
CA ALA A 174 7.96 -9.02 -7.67
C ALA A 174 7.93 -7.49 -7.85
N ASN A 175 9.06 -6.94 -8.30
CA ASN A 175 9.25 -5.50 -8.48
C ASN A 175 9.05 -4.71 -7.18
N THR A 176 9.60 -5.22 -6.07
CA THR A 176 9.69 -4.47 -4.81
C THR A 176 11.10 -4.49 -4.25
N ALA A 177 11.35 -3.52 -3.38
CA ALA A 177 12.56 -3.44 -2.58
C ALA A 177 12.15 -3.24 -1.11
N ALA A 178 12.82 -3.94 -0.20
CA ALA A 178 12.58 -3.84 1.23
C ALA A 178 13.18 -2.54 1.80
N ILE A 179 12.41 -1.81 2.59
CA ILE A 179 12.89 -0.67 3.36
C ILE A 179 13.80 -1.19 4.48
N ALA A 180 15.02 -0.65 4.53
CA ALA A 180 16.04 -1.04 5.50
C ALA A 180 16.20 -0.03 6.65
N GLY A 181 15.59 1.15 6.53
CA GLY A 181 15.64 2.24 7.50
C GLY A 181 15.27 3.56 6.86
N VAL A 182 14.69 4.46 7.65
CA VAL A 182 14.20 5.76 7.20
C VAL A 182 14.61 6.85 8.18
N ASP A 183 15.02 7.98 7.62
CA ASP A 183 15.27 9.23 8.35
C ASP A 183 14.30 10.29 7.83
N ILE A 184 13.39 10.78 8.68
CA ILE A 184 12.56 11.95 8.38
C ILE A 184 13.24 13.17 8.97
N THR A 185 13.68 14.08 8.10
CA THR A 185 14.32 15.33 8.50
C THR A 185 13.38 16.51 8.29
N ILE A 186 13.05 17.24 9.36
CA ILE A 186 12.27 18.48 9.29
C ILE A 186 13.20 19.68 9.42
N ASN A 187 12.96 20.72 8.61
CA ASN A 187 13.78 21.94 8.64
C ASN A 187 13.69 22.64 10.01
N SER A 188 14.82 22.76 10.71
CA SER A 188 14.94 23.44 12.01
C SER A 188 15.65 24.80 11.92
N ASN A 189 15.81 25.36 10.72
CA ASN A 189 16.36 26.70 10.52
C ASN A 189 15.62 27.73 11.40
N GLN A 190 16.35 28.70 11.95
CA GLN A 190 15.77 29.72 12.83
C GLN A 190 14.67 30.60 12.17
N ASN A 191 14.61 30.63 10.83
CA ASN A 191 13.60 31.39 10.10
C ASN A 191 12.40 30.52 9.67
N ALA A 192 12.48 29.20 9.83
CA ALA A 192 11.37 28.28 9.57
C ALA A 192 10.49 28.21 10.84
N VAL A 193 9.49 29.10 10.91
CA VAL A 193 8.62 29.25 12.09
C VAL A 193 7.34 28.41 11.92
N TYR A 194 7.20 27.36 12.72
CA TYR A 194 6.07 26.44 12.67
C TYR A 194 4.91 26.87 13.59
N ASN A 195 3.72 26.37 13.29
CA ASN A 195 2.68 26.14 14.29
C ASN A 195 2.44 24.62 14.39
N LEU A 196 1.67 24.17 15.38
CA LEU A 196 1.43 22.74 15.58
C LEU A 196 0.77 22.09 14.37
N ASP A 197 -0.20 22.75 13.75
CA ASP A 197 -0.97 22.16 12.67
C ASP A 197 -0.13 22.02 11.38
N THR A 198 0.71 23.02 11.04
CA THR A 198 1.65 22.90 9.91
C THR A 198 2.72 21.84 10.16
N PHE A 199 3.23 21.74 11.38
CA PHE A 199 4.16 20.68 11.76
C PHE A 199 3.52 19.30 11.65
N GLN A 200 2.32 19.14 12.20
CA GLN A 200 1.54 17.89 12.11
C GLN A 200 1.36 17.48 10.66
N ARG A 201 0.93 18.43 9.82
CA ARG A 201 0.65 18.18 8.41
C ARG A 201 1.90 17.72 7.67
N LEU A 202 2.99 18.45 7.84
CA LEU A 202 4.28 18.10 7.22
C LEU A 202 4.77 16.74 7.71
N LEU A 203 4.77 16.49 9.02
CA LEU A 203 5.20 15.19 9.55
C LEU A 203 4.31 14.05 9.04
N THR A 204 3.00 14.27 8.90
CA THR A 204 2.09 13.24 8.36
C THR A 204 2.44 12.95 6.90
N HIS A 205 2.73 13.96 6.09
CA HIS A 205 3.19 13.76 4.70
C HIS A 205 4.48 12.96 4.64
N GLU A 206 5.51 13.33 5.42
CA GLU A 206 6.79 12.61 5.45
C GLU A 206 6.65 11.16 5.94
N ILE A 207 5.73 10.88 6.86
CA ILE A 207 5.44 9.50 7.26
C ILE A 207 4.86 8.68 6.09
N GLY A 208 4.13 9.31 5.16
CA GLY A 208 3.68 8.68 3.92
C GLY A 208 4.85 8.16 3.09
N HIS A 209 5.89 8.99 2.90
CA HIS A 209 7.14 8.54 2.29
C HIS A 209 7.82 7.43 3.09
N ALA A 210 7.85 7.55 4.42
CA ALA A 210 8.49 6.56 5.29
C ALA A 210 7.85 5.17 5.25
N ILE A 211 6.59 5.06 4.79
CA ILE A 211 5.91 3.79 4.53
C ILE A 211 5.89 3.41 3.03
N GLY A 212 6.54 4.19 2.18
CA GLY A 212 6.80 3.89 0.77
C GLY A 212 5.92 4.61 -0.25
N LEU A 213 5.11 5.60 0.13
CA LEU A 213 4.31 6.38 -0.83
C LEU A 213 5.18 7.47 -1.46
N GLY A 214 5.05 7.68 -2.78
CA GLY A 214 5.72 8.80 -3.46
C GLY A 214 4.83 10.03 -3.58
N ASP A 215 5.45 11.17 -3.89
CA ASP A 215 4.75 12.40 -4.24
C ASP A 215 3.95 12.24 -5.53
N VAL A 216 2.67 12.59 -5.48
CA VAL A 216 1.74 12.40 -6.61
C VAL A 216 2.02 13.35 -7.79
N ASP A 217 2.69 14.48 -7.53
CA ASP A 217 2.98 15.53 -8.50
C ASP A 217 4.44 15.56 -8.98
N LEU A 218 5.32 14.78 -8.35
CA LEU A 218 6.74 14.68 -8.72
C LEU A 218 7.15 13.29 -9.23
N THR A 219 6.42 12.23 -8.88
CA THR A 219 6.87 10.85 -9.16
C THR A 219 5.87 10.05 -9.99
N GLY A 220 6.23 9.77 -11.24
CA GLY A 220 5.54 8.77 -12.07
C GLY A 220 4.09 9.09 -12.45
N PRO A 221 3.39 8.11 -13.06
CA PRO A 221 1.97 8.25 -13.39
C PRO A 221 1.09 8.10 -12.14
N PHE A 222 0.06 8.94 -12.05
CA PHE A 222 -0.94 8.93 -10.98
C PHE A 222 -1.96 7.80 -11.19
N LEU A 223 -2.32 7.07 -10.14
CA LEU A 223 -3.30 5.98 -10.22
C LEU A 223 -4.68 6.49 -9.78
N ASP A 224 -5.69 6.27 -10.61
CA ASP A 224 -7.08 6.68 -10.36
C ASP A 224 -8.04 5.71 -11.07
N ASP A 225 -9.35 5.75 -10.77
CA ASP A 225 -10.38 4.94 -11.45
C ASP A 225 -11.09 5.67 -12.59
N ASN A 226 -11.15 7.00 -12.54
CA ASN A 226 -11.99 7.79 -13.43
C ASN A 226 -11.43 9.17 -13.83
N PHE A 227 -10.19 9.50 -13.47
CA PHE A 227 -9.57 10.81 -13.74
C PHE A 227 -9.83 11.36 -15.15
N SER A 228 -10.15 12.66 -15.22
CA SER A 228 -10.33 13.40 -16.46
C SER A 228 -9.68 14.80 -16.41
N ASP A 229 -8.72 15.05 -17.31
CA ASP A 229 -8.11 16.37 -17.50
C ASP A 229 -9.13 17.47 -17.84
N ALA A 230 -10.26 17.10 -18.46
CA ALA A 230 -11.32 18.06 -18.80
C ALA A 230 -12.14 18.50 -17.58
N ASN A 231 -12.14 17.72 -16.50
CA ASN A 231 -12.87 18.03 -15.27
C ASN A 231 -12.20 17.43 -14.01
N PRO A 232 -10.96 17.86 -13.65
CA PRO A 232 -10.19 17.22 -12.58
C PRO A 232 -10.89 17.23 -11.22
N LEU A 233 -11.55 18.34 -10.86
CA LEU A 233 -12.25 18.50 -9.58
C LEU A 233 -13.45 17.55 -9.41
N ALA A 234 -14.03 17.08 -10.52
CA ALA A 234 -15.14 16.14 -10.45
C ALA A 234 -14.69 14.68 -10.36
N THR A 235 -13.43 14.39 -10.71
CA THR A 235 -12.89 13.02 -10.78
C THR A 235 -11.89 12.71 -9.66
N LEU A 236 -11.21 13.71 -9.09
CA LEU A 236 -10.30 13.54 -7.94
C LEU A 236 -11.02 13.72 -6.58
N ASN A 237 -12.27 13.27 -6.48
CA ASN A 237 -13.10 13.49 -5.28
C ASN A 237 -13.78 12.23 -4.72
N ASN A 238 -13.58 11.06 -5.35
CA ASN A 238 -14.12 9.78 -4.91
C ASN A 238 -13.00 8.84 -4.45
N SER A 239 -13.32 7.91 -3.53
CA SER A 239 -12.37 6.86 -3.14
C SER A 239 -12.46 5.69 -4.08
N TRP A 240 -11.37 5.41 -4.78
CA TRP A 240 -11.18 4.16 -5.52
C TRP A 240 -10.53 3.07 -4.66
N ALA A 241 -10.27 3.31 -3.36
CA ALA A 241 -9.67 2.33 -2.47
C ALA A 241 -10.46 1.01 -2.37
N HIS A 242 -11.78 1.05 -2.61
CA HIS A 242 -12.63 -0.14 -2.69
C HIS A 242 -12.40 -1.02 -3.94
N LEU A 243 -11.74 -0.50 -4.97
CA LEU A 243 -11.36 -1.22 -6.19
C LEU A 243 -10.02 -1.94 -6.05
N VAL A 244 -9.28 -1.63 -4.99
CA VAL A 244 -8.02 -2.29 -4.67
C VAL A 244 -8.27 -3.74 -4.30
N ASN A 245 -7.52 -4.64 -4.91
CA ASN A 245 -7.42 -6.01 -4.43
C ASN A 245 -6.45 -6.06 -3.22
N PRO A 246 -6.94 -6.27 -1.98
CA PRO A 246 -6.10 -6.23 -0.78
C PRO A 246 -5.14 -7.42 -0.69
N THR A 247 -5.33 -8.46 -1.52
CA THR A 247 -4.47 -9.65 -1.52
C THR A 247 -3.33 -9.55 -2.52
N ASP A 248 -3.59 -8.97 -3.69
CA ASP A 248 -2.64 -8.74 -4.75
C ASP A 248 -3.00 -7.43 -5.47
N PRO A 249 -2.42 -6.30 -5.05
CA PRO A 249 -2.81 -5.01 -5.63
C PRO A 249 -2.48 -4.87 -7.11
N MET A 250 -1.56 -5.68 -7.67
CA MET A 250 -1.34 -5.73 -9.12
C MET A 250 -2.50 -6.32 -9.91
N GLN A 251 -3.41 -7.01 -9.23
CA GLN A 251 -4.65 -7.55 -9.80
C GLN A 251 -5.87 -6.66 -9.52
N SER A 252 -5.68 -5.43 -9.03
CA SER A 252 -6.77 -4.46 -8.88
C SER A 252 -7.38 -4.15 -10.25
N ALA A 253 -8.71 -4.14 -10.33
CA ALA A 253 -9.44 -3.92 -11.57
C ALA A 253 -10.15 -2.56 -11.53
N GLY A 254 -10.26 -1.89 -12.68
CA GLY A 254 -10.91 -0.59 -12.78
C GLY A 254 -10.01 0.61 -12.44
N LEU A 255 -8.72 0.36 -12.16
CA LEU A 255 -7.72 1.41 -11.95
C LEU A 255 -6.87 1.62 -13.20
N SER A 256 -6.52 2.87 -13.48
CA SER A 256 -5.72 3.29 -14.63
C SER A 256 -4.69 4.32 -14.24
N PHE A 257 -3.59 4.34 -15.00
CA PHE A 257 -2.54 5.32 -14.84
C PHE A 257 -2.79 6.55 -15.70
N TYR A 258 -2.69 7.71 -15.08
CA TYR A 258 -2.87 9.02 -15.69
C TYR A 258 -1.58 9.83 -15.58
N ASN A 259 -1.27 10.57 -16.64
CA ASN A 259 -0.18 11.53 -16.62
C ASN A 259 -0.76 12.90 -16.32
N ILE A 260 -0.82 13.25 -15.03
CA ILE A 260 -1.47 14.47 -14.56
C ILE A 260 -0.44 15.61 -14.51
N PRO A 261 -0.69 16.77 -15.15
CA PRO A 261 0.17 17.93 -15.00
C PRO A 261 0.23 18.40 -13.55
N SER A 262 1.41 18.77 -13.04
CA SER A 262 1.57 19.24 -11.65
C SER A 262 0.69 20.45 -11.30
N SER A 263 0.37 21.29 -12.28
CA SER A 263 -0.56 22.41 -12.12
C SER A 263 -2.00 21.99 -11.78
N THR A 264 -2.37 20.74 -12.06
CA THR A 264 -3.69 20.18 -11.74
C THR A 264 -3.84 19.99 -10.24
N PHE A 265 -2.81 19.47 -9.56
CA PHE A 265 -2.79 19.32 -8.11
C PHE A 265 -2.89 20.67 -7.38
N ALA A 266 -2.42 21.76 -8.01
CA ALA A 266 -2.57 23.10 -7.47
C ALA A 266 -3.99 23.71 -7.63
N LEU A 267 -4.96 23.00 -8.21
CA LEU A 267 -6.32 23.50 -8.34
C LEU A 267 -7.05 23.42 -6.98
N ASN A 268 -7.68 24.53 -6.60
CA ASN A 268 -8.46 24.60 -5.36
C ASN A 268 -9.54 23.50 -5.30
N GLY A 269 -9.49 22.68 -4.25
CA GLY A 269 -10.41 21.56 -4.02
C GLY A 269 -9.79 20.19 -4.29
N ILE A 270 -8.61 20.12 -4.90
CA ILE A 270 -7.73 18.95 -4.86
C ILE A 270 -6.82 19.16 -3.65
N ASP A 271 -7.02 18.31 -2.65
CA ASP A 271 -6.51 18.50 -1.29
C ASP A 271 -5.69 17.26 -0.85
N LEU A 272 -4.85 16.73 -1.75
CA LEU A 272 -4.07 15.51 -1.54
C LEU A 272 -2.86 15.77 -0.65
N LEU A 273 -2.78 15.06 0.47
CA LEU A 273 -1.67 15.14 1.42
C LEU A 273 -0.33 14.86 0.74
N MET A 274 -0.27 13.89 -0.18
CA MET A 274 0.97 13.45 -0.84
C MET A 274 1.40 14.34 -2.03
N GLU A 275 0.97 15.59 -2.06
CA GLU A 275 1.49 16.62 -2.97
C GLU A 275 2.73 17.29 -2.39
N SER A 276 3.77 17.45 -3.22
CA SER A 276 5.06 18.00 -2.80
C SER A 276 4.99 19.45 -2.29
N ASN A 277 4.06 20.26 -2.80
CA ASN A 277 3.95 21.69 -2.48
C ASN A 277 2.69 22.07 -1.69
N GLY A 278 1.66 21.22 -1.73
CA GLY A 278 0.34 21.54 -1.20
C GLY A 278 0.07 20.98 0.19
N LEU A 279 0.76 19.90 0.58
CA LEU A 279 0.45 19.08 1.76
C LEU A 279 -1.08 18.82 1.89
N GLY A 280 -1.82 18.84 0.79
CA GLY A 280 -3.28 18.72 0.70
C GLY A 280 -4.09 19.81 1.39
N ILE A 281 -3.54 21.00 1.66
CA ILE A 281 -4.25 22.03 2.43
C ILE A 281 -5.27 22.75 1.55
N GLY A 282 -6.55 22.57 1.86
CA GLY A 282 -7.63 23.30 1.20
C GLY A 282 -8.96 23.27 1.95
N PRO A 283 -10.04 23.77 1.34
CA PRO A 283 -11.35 23.90 1.99
C PRO A 283 -11.95 22.56 2.45
N ASN A 284 -11.62 21.45 1.77
CA ASN A 284 -12.15 20.13 2.10
C ASN A 284 -11.22 19.37 3.06
N ASN A 285 -9.96 19.76 3.15
CA ASN A 285 -8.97 19.19 4.05
C ASN A 285 -8.19 20.29 4.81
N PRO A 286 -8.87 21.04 5.72
CA PRO A 286 -8.26 22.19 6.38
C PRO A 286 -7.07 21.77 7.25
N LEU A 287 -6.23 22.75 7.59
CA LEU A 287 -5.04 22.52 8.41
C LEU A 287 -5.37 21.90 9.78
N SER A 288 -6.54 22.21 10.34
CA SER A 288 -7.03 21.64 11.61
C SER A 288 -7.52 20.19 11.51
N ASN A 289 -7.51 19.58 10.33
CA ASN A 289 -7.87 18.18 10.17
C ASN A 289 -6.73 17.28 10.67
N GLY A 290 -6.94 16.62 11.82
CA GLY A 290 -5.96 15.73 12.44
C GLY A 290 -5.73 14.40 11.70
N ILE A 291 -6.58 14.06 10.72
CA ILE A 291 -6.41 12.90 9.83
C ILE A 291 -6.53 13.42 8.40
N PRO A 292 -5.46 14.03 7.86
CA PRO A 292 -5.51 14.78 6.60
C PRO A 292 -5.46 13.90 5.35
N LEU A 293 -5.92 12.66 5.46
CA LEU A 293 -5.82 11.66 4.41
C LEU A 293 -7.08 11.70 3.57
N THR A 294 -6.90 11.72 2.26
CA THR A 294 -7.97 11.63 1.29
C THR A 294 -8.04 10.22 0.70
N ASN A 295 -9.04 10.07 -0.15
CA ASN A 295 -9.37 8.92 -0.95
C ASN A 295 -8.16 8.23 -1.60
N ASP A 296 -7.29 9.00 -2.24
CA ASP A 296 -6.14 8.46 -2.97
C ASP A 296 -5.07 7.95 -2.01
N GLU A 297 -4.83 8.64 -0.88
CA GLU A 297 -3.89 8.17 0.13
C GLU A 297 -4.36 6.90 0.83
N TYR A 298 -5.67 6.67 0.96
CA TYR A 298 -6.18 5.38 1.41
C TYR A 298 -5.92 4.29 0.36
N GLY A 299 -6.25 4.55 -0.91
CA GLY A 299 -5.99 3.60 -2.01
C GLY A 299 -4.51 3.23 -2.16
N MET A 300 -3.60 4.18 -1.95
CA MET A 300 -2.15 3.95 -1.99
C MET A 300 -1.64 3.01 -0.88
N ARG A 301 -2.39 2.83 0.24
CA ARG A 301 -2.05 1.87 1.32
C ARG A 301 -2.30 0.41 0.98
N GLN A 302 -2.70 0.10 -0.25
CA GLN A 302 -3.08 -1.25 -0.68
C GLN A 302 -2.13 -2.40 -0.33
N PHE A 303 -0.85 -2.14 -0.08
CA PHE A 303 0.13 -3.15 0.32
C PHE A 303 0.19 -3.40 1.83
N LEU A 304 -0.55 -2.61 2.59
CA LEU A 304 -0.58 -2.58 4.05
C LEU A 304 -1.92 -3.08 4.60
N TYR A 305 -2.89 -3.36 3.72
CA TYR A 305 -4.18 -3.91 4.12
C TYR A 305 -4.00 -5.26 4.82
N PRO A 306 -4.70 -5.47 5.95
CA PRO A 306 -4.58 -6.70 6.71
C PRO A 306 -4.91 -7.89 5.82
N THR A 307 -4.31 -9.03 6.15
CA THR A 307 -4.69 -10.32 5.60
C THR A 307 -6.18 -10.52 5.84
N ILE A 308 -7.01 -10.25 4.84
CA ILE A 308 -8.38 -10.76 4.80
C ILE A 308 -8.19 -12.23 4.48
N THR A 309 -7.92 -13.05 5.50
CA THR A 309 -8.02 -14.48 5.33
C THR A 309 -9.46 -14.69 4.88
N ALA A 310 -9.64 -15.03 3.60
CA ALA A 310 -10.93 -15.49 3.12
C ALA A 310 -11.24 -16.69 4.01
N VAL A 311 -12.10 -16.51 5.01
CA VAL A 311 -12.63 -17.60 5.80
C VAL A 311 -13.21 -18.53 4.75
N PRO A 312 -12.66 -19.75 4.55
CA PRO A 312 -13.20 -20.64 3.55
C PRO A 312 -14.67 -20.81 3.91
N GLU A 313 -15.58 -20.26 3.11
CA GLU A 313 -16.98 -20.49 3.37
C GLU A 313 -17.15 -22.00 3.40
N PRO A 314 -17.69 -22.59 4.49
CA PRO A 314 -17.85 -24.04 4.59
C PRO A 314 -18.57 -24.63 3.36
N GLY A 315 -19.36 -23.81 2.66
CA GLY A 315 -20.07 -24.13 1.43
C GLY A 315 -19.17 -24.37 0.20
N ALA A 316 -18.01 -23.72 0.05
CA ALA A 316 -17.20 -23.84 -1.16
C ALA A 316 -16.52 -25.23 -1.28
N LEU A 317 -16.01 -25.75 -0.16
CA LEU A 317 -15.49 -27.12 -0.06
C LEU A 317 -16.61 -28.16 -0.24
N LEU A 318 -17.78 -27.90 0.33
CA LEU A 318 -18.96 -28.75 0.16
C LEU A 318 -19.42 -28.80 -1.30
N LEU A 319 -19.47 -27.67 -2.00
CA LEU A 319 -19.84 -27.59 -3.42
C LEU A 319 -18.80 -28.25 -4.33
N ALA A 320 -17.51 -28.09 -4.03
CA ALA A 320 -16.43 -28.77 -4.75
C ALA A 320 -16.49 -30.30 -4.56
N CYS A 321 -16.72 -30.77 -3.33
CA CYS A 321 -16.91 -32.20 -3.04
C CYS A 321 -18.18 -32.75 -3.70
N THR A 322 -19.28 -31.98 -3.72
CA THR A 322 -20.53 -32.39 -4.35
C THR A 322 -20.39 -32.48 -5.87
N GLY A 323 -19.70 -31.51 -6.48
CA GLY A 323 -19.33 -31.53 -7.90
C GLY A 323 -18.48 -32.75 -8.25
N LEU A 324 -17.45 -33.05 -7.44
CA LEU A 324 -16.58 -34.20 -7.64
C LEU A 324 -17.37 -35.53 -7.57
N MET A 325 -18.31 -35.65 -6.63
CA MET A 325 -19.18 -36.83 -6.51
C MET A 325 -20.12 -37.01 -7.71
N LEU A 326 -20.58 -35.93 -8.33
CA LEU A 326 -21.40 -35.99 -9.54
C LEU A 326 -20.59 -36.46 -10.76
N PHE A 327 -19.30 -36.13 -10.84
CA PHE A 327 -18.40 -36.62 -11.89
C PHE A 327 -17.92 -38.06 -11.66
N ILE A 328 -17.85 -38.53 -10.41
CA ILE A 328 -17.47 -39.92 -10.08
C ILE A 328 -18.62 -40.90 -10.31
N ARG A 329 -19.86 -40.43 -10.53
CA ARG A 329 -20.96 -41.29 -11.02
C ARG A 329 -20.67 -41.77 -12.44
N ARG A 330 -19.87 -42.83 -12.55
CA ARG A 330 -19.72 -43.64 -13.77
C ARG A 330 -21.11 -43.99 -14.29
N PRO A 331 -21.40 -43.81 -15.59
CA PRO A 331 -22.60 -44.38 -16.17
C PRO A 331 -22.51 -45.90 -15.97
N ARG A 332 -23.40 -46.44 -15.14
CA ARG A 332 -23.60 -47.89 -15.02
C ARG A 332 -23.88 -48.40 -16.43
N ARG A 333 -22.90 -49.09 -17.00
CA ARG A 333 -23.01 -49.79 -18.27
C ARG A 333 -24.19 -50.74 -18.12
N ARG A 334 -25.32 -50.45 -18.77
CA ARG A 334 -26.45 -51.38 -18.87
C ARG A 334 -25.90 -52.60 -19.61
N GLU A 335 -25.61 -53.66 -18.87
CA GLU A 335 -25.37 -54.96 -19.47
C GLU A 335 -26.65 -55.36 -20.22
N HIS A 336 -26.52 -55.52 -21.53
CA HIS A 336 -27.55 -56.06 -22.38
C HIS A 336 -27.89 -57.46 -21.89
N ALA A 337 -29.08 -57.61 -21.30
CA ALA A 337 -29.68 -58.91 -21.08
C ALA A 337 -29.84 -59.63 -22.43
N GLN A 338 -29.23 -60.81 -22.55
CA GLN A 338 -29.47 -61.72 -23.68
C GLN A 338 -30.94 -62.17 -23.68
N PRO A 339 -31.58 -62.30 -24.85
CA PRO A 339 -32.93 -62.84 -24.95
C PRO A 339 -32.93 -64.37 -24.74
N PRO A 340 -33.99 -64.96 -24.17
CA PRO A 340 -34.08 -66.39 -23.95
C PRO A 340 -34.36 -67.16 -25.25
N PHE A 341 -33.78 -68.36 -25.30
CA PHE A 341 -33.89 -69.38 -26.33
C PHE A 341 -35.35 -69.73 -26.69
N SER A 342 -35.57 -69.93 -27.99
CA SER A 342 -36.78 -70.45 -28.64
C SER A 342 -37.09 -71.90 -28.24
N GLN A 343 -38.36 -72.20 -27.95
CA GLN A 343 -38.89 -73.56 -27.81
C GLN A 343 -39.11 -74.26 -29.18
N PRO A 344 -39.04 -75.61 -29.25
CA PRO A 344 -39.35 -76.36 -30.46
C PRO A 344 -40.87 -76.63 -30.63
N PRO A 345 -41.35 -76.94 -31.85
CA PRO A 345 -42.77 -77.18 -32.09
C PRO A 345 -43.18 -78.61 -31.72
N PHE A 346 -44.35 -78.73 -31.10
CA PHE A 346 -45.11 -79.98 -31.02
C PHE A 346 -45.75 -80.28 -32.39
N THR A 347 -45.51 -81.47 -32.91
CA THR A 347 -46.37 -82.12 -33.91
C THR A 347 -47.32 -83.10 -33.24
N ALA A 348 -48.52 -83.21 -33.81
CA ALA A 348 -49.64 -84.06 -33.40
C ALA A 348 -49.35 -85.56 -33.50
#